data_AF-A0A5N5KEZ3-F1
#
_entry.id   AF-A0A5N5KEZ3-F1
#
_cell.length_a   1.000
_cell.length_b   1.000
_cell.length_c   1.000
_cell.angle_alpha   90.00
_cell.angle_beta   90.00
_cell.angle_gamma   90.00
#
_symmetry.space_group_name_H-M   'P 1'
#
loop_
_entity.id
_entity.type
_entity.pdbx_description
1 polymer ?
#
loop_
_entity_poly.entity_id
_entity_poly.type
_entity_poly.pdbx_seq_one_letter_code
_entity_poly.pdbx_strand_id
1 'polypeptide(L)'
;MGFFTPTSTSPIGQQPLPIGLQLKSPLDKHKGKQFILKDIIPGNFDYILSLQKHVEQSRHIRTAVDNIPKRHILVFPYLEQGLLHIDTAALSSLAKKVIIRNTLTNLANLYDKHIIHTDIKPTNIIIDSFKTAK
;
A
#
# COMPACT_ATOMS: atom_id res chain seq x y z
N MET A 1 -16.41 2.55 -24.10
CA MET A 1 -17.12 1.56 -23.27
C MET A 1 -16.32 0.26 -23.30
N GLY A 2 -15.66 -0.10 -22.21
CA GLY A 2 -14.92 -1.36 -22.10
C GLY A 2 -15.06 -1.85 -20.67
N PHE A 3 -15.89 -2.86 -20.47
CA PHE A 3 -16.11 -3.49 -19.17
C PHE A 3 -14.95 -4.43 -18.89
N PHE A 4 -14.16 -4.15 -17.85
CA PHE A 4 -13.25 -5.15 -17.28
C PHE A 4 -13.97 -5.85 -16.13
N THR A 5 -14.37 -7.10 -16.35
CA THR A 5 -14.74 -8.04 -15.29
C THR A 5 -13.49 -8.82 -14.87
N PRO A 6 -13.03 -8.75 -13.61
CA PRO A 6 -12.07 -9.71 -13.12
C PRO A 6 -12.83 -10.91 -12.55
N THR A 7 -13.04 -11.94 -13.37
CA THR A 7 -13.23 -13.30 -12.88
C THR A 7 -11.86 -13.81 -12.44
N SER A 8 -11.63 -13.89 -11.12
CA SER A 8 -10.50 -14.64 -10.56
C SER A 8 -11.04 -15.65 -9.56
N THR A 9 -11.35 -16.83 -10.08
CA THR A 9 -11.43 -18.05 -9.28
C THR A 9 -10.01 -18.48 -8.93
N SER A 10 -9.50 -18.03 -7.79
CA SER A 10 -8.30 -18.62 -7.18
C SER A 10 -8.72 -19.85 -6.37
N PRO A 11 -8.23 -21.07 -6.70
CA PRO A 11 -8.37 -22.21 -5.81
C PRO A 11 -7.43 -22.03 -4.63
N ILE A 12 -7.87 -22.45 -3.44
CA ILE A 12 -7.18 -22.33 -2.14
C ILE A 12 -7.31 -20.93 -1.54
N GLY A 13 -8.37 -20.69 -0.75
CA GLY A 13 -8.48 -19.79 0.43
C GLY A 13 -7.78 -18.42 0.51
N GLN A 14 -7.17 -17.92 -0.56
CA GLN A 14 -6.28 -16.78 -0.56
C GLN A 14 -6.99 -15.59 -1.17
N GLN A 15 -6.94 -14.45 -0.48
CA GLN A 15 -7.66 -13.24 -0.86
C GLN A 15 -6.70 -12.23 -1.53
N PRO A 16 -6.92 -11.86 -2.80
CA PRO A 16 -6.06 -10.91 -3.49
C PRO A 16 -6.36 -9.48 -3.01
N LEU A 17 -5.32 -8.70 -2.72
CA LEU A 17 -5.45 -7.25 -2.56
C LEU A 17 -5.79 -6.62 -3.93
N PRO A 18 -6.89 -5.87 -4.05
CA PRO A 18 -7.21 -5.19 -5.30
C PRO A 18 -6.25 -4.02 -5.53
N ILE A 19 -5.98 -3.82 -6.81
CA ILE A 19 -4.81 -3.16 -7.40
C ILE A 19 -4.76 -1.66 -7.09
N GLY A 20 -3.54 -1.11 -7.15
CA GLY A 20 -3.21 0.31 -7.10
C GLY A 20 -4.23 1.22 -7.79
N LEU A 21 -5.08 1.84 -6.98
CA LEU A 21 -5.75 3.07 -7.33
C LEU A 21 -4.71 4.20 -7.27
N GLN A 22 -4.09 4.48 -8.42
CA GLN A 22 -3.60 5.82 -8.77
C GLN A 22 -4.74 6.54 -9.49
N LEU A 23 -5.87 6.70 -8.81
CA LEU A 23 -6.69 7.88 -9.09
C LEU A 23 -5.91 9.06 -8.50
N LYS A 24 -5.83 10.17 -9.24
CA LYS A 24 -5.20 11.43 -8.77
C LYS A 24 -5.64 11.68 -7.34
N SER A 25 -4.80 11.29 -6.40
CA SER A 25 -5.17 11.25 -5.00
C SER A 25 -5.01 12.68 -4.51
N PRO A 26 -6.08 13.38 -4.12
CA PRO A 26 -5.94 14.72 -3.59
C PRO A 26 -4.97 14.65 -2.39
N LEU A 27 -3.96 15.51 -2.43
CA LEU A 27 -3.08 15.72 -1.29
C LEU A 27 -3.80 16.68 -0.36
N ASP A 28 -4.15 16.21 0.83
CA ASP A 28 -4.78 17.05 1.86
C ASP A 28 -3.78 17.33 2.99
N LYS A 29 -3.83 18.55 3.52
CA LYS A 29 -3.02 19.00 4.65
C LYS A 29 -3.94 19.28 5.83
N HIS A 30 -3.88 18.41 6.84
CA HIS A 30 -4.61 18.60 8.08
C HIS A 30 -3.62 18.65 9.26
N LYS A 31 -3.66 19.75 10.03
CA LYS A 31 -2.78 19.99 11.20
C LYS A 31 -1.28 19.81 10.87
N GLY A 32 -0.84 20.27 9.70
CA GLY A 32 0.55 20.17 9.24
C GLY A 32 0.99 18.78 8.77
N LYS A 33 0.10 17.78 8.76
CA LYS A 33 0.35 16.45 8.20
C LYS A 33 -0.30 16.31 6.83
N GLN A 34 0.38 15.58 5.95
CA GLN A 34 -0.07 15.34 4.58
C GLN A 34 -0.73 13.96 4.46
N PHE A 35 -1.80 13.87 3.69
CA PHE A 35 -2.58 12.65 3.47
C PHE A 35 -2.90 12.43 2.01
N ILE A 36 -3.09 11.16 1.65
CA ILE A 36 -3.49 10.68 0.33
C ILE A 36 -4.89 10.11 0.47
N LEU A 37 -5.86 10.70 -0.20
CA LEU A 37 -7.21 10.13 -0.29
C LEU A 37 -7.31 9.21 -1.51
N LYS A 38 -7.75 7.97 -1.28
CA LYS A 38 -8.00 7.00 -2.34
C LYS A 38 -9.48 6.63 -2.39
N ASP A 39 -10.13 6.97 -3.49
CA ASP A 39 -11.46 6.46 -3.81
C ASP A 39 -11.40 4.97 -4.06
N ILE A 40 -12.29 4.21 -3.45
CA ILE A 40 -12.45 2.78 -3.65
C ILE A 40 -13.70 2.55 -4.48
N ILE A 41 -13.60 1.61 -5.43
CA ILE A 41 -14.73 1.20 -6.27
C ILE A 41 -15.89 0.74 -5.36
N PRO A 42 -17.11 1.28 -5.54
CA PRO A 42 -18.28 0.82 -4.80
C PRO A 42 -18.45 -0.70 -4.91
N GLY A 43 -18.64 -1.37 -3.77
CA GLY A 43 -18.68 -2.84 -3.67
C GLY A 43 -17.40 -3.49 -3.14
N ASN A 44 -16.23 -2.83 -3.30
CA ASN A 44 -14.97 -3.33 -2.76
C ASN A 44 -14.57 -2.69 -1.43
N PHE A 45 -15.28 -1.66 -0.98
CA PHE A 45 -14.89 -0.86 0.19
C PHE A 45 -14.78 -1.69 1.47
N ASP A 46 -15.82 -2.44 1.83
CA ASP A 46 -15.83 -3.24 3.06
C ASP A 46 -14.79 -4.36 3.01
N TYR A 47 -14.59 -4.95 1.83
CA TYR A 47 -13.55 -5.95 1.60
C TYR A 47 -12.14 -5.36 1.79
N ILE A 48 -11.84 -4.21 1.19
CA ILE A 48 -10.53 -3.57 1.37
C ILE A 48 -10.34 -3.13 2.82
N LEU A 49 -11.38 -2.58 3.45
CA LEU A 49 -11.33 -2.17 4.85
C LEU A 49 -11.08 -3.37 5.78
N SER A 50 -11.68 -4.53 5.51
CA SER A 50 -11.41 -5.74 6.29
C SER A 50 -9.97 -6.21 6.10
N LEU A 51 -9.42 -6.20 4.88
CA LEU A 51 -8.01 -6.52 4.64
C LEU A 51 -7.07 -5.55 5.38
N GLN A 52 -7.38 -4.25 5.39
CA GLN A 52 -6.60 -3.25 6.12
C GLN A 52 -6.50 -3.56 7.62
N LYS A 53 -7.59 -4.03 8.25
CA LYS A 53 -7.58 -4.45 9.66
C LYS A 53 -6.63 -5.62 9.92
N HIS A 54 -6.55 -6.58 9.01
CA HIS A 54 -5.62 -7.71 9.16
C HIS A 54 -4.15 -7.27 9.17
N VAL A 55 -3.83 -6.13 8.53
CA VAL A 55 -2.45 -5.64 8.38
C VAL A 55 -2.17 -4.38 9.20
N GLU A 56 -3.10 -3.89 10.02
CA GLU A 56 -2.96 -2.63 10.77
C GLU A 56 -1.77 -2.62 11.74
N GLN A 57 -1.42 -3.78 12.28
CA GLN A 57 -0.29 -3.95 13.20
C GLN A 57 1.06 -4.13 12.48
N SER A 58 1.06 -4.27 11.15
CA SER A 58 2.27 -4.53 10.39
C SER A 58 3.06 -3.23 10.16
N ARG A 59 4.21 -3.10 10.84
CA ARG A 59 5.06 -1.88 10.83
C ARG A 59 5.54 -1.41 9.45
N HIS A 60 5.51 -2.28 8.47
CA HIS A 60 6.13 -2.04 7.17
C HIS A 60 5.12 -2.07 6.01
N ILE A 61 3.84 -2.24 6.31
CA ILE A 61 2.75 -2.14 5.33
C ILE A 61 2.08 -0.80 5.57
N ARG A 62 1.91 0.01 4.52
CA ARG A 62 1.17 1.26 4.64
C ARG A 62 -0.31 0.95 4.77
N THR A 63 -0.88 1.31 5.92
CA THR A 63 -2.31 1.13 6.19
C THR A 63 -3.07 2.46 6.18
N ALA A 64 -4.38 2.37 5.98
CA ALA A 64 -5.26 3.53 6.09
C ALA A 64 -5.32 4.00 7.55
N VAL A 65 -5.23 5.31 7.75
CA VAL A 65 -5.34 5.96 9.07
C VAL A 65 -6.76 6.43 9.37
N ASP A 66 -7.58 6.59 8.33
CA ASP A 66 -8.97 7.00 8.42
C ASP A 66 -9.76 6.52 7.19
N ASN A 67 -11.08 6.64 7.24
CA ASN A 67 -11.98 6.26 6.15
C ASN A 67 -13.24 7.14 6.12
N ILE A 68 -13.80 7.33 4.92
CA ILE A 68 -15.05 8.07 4.69
C ILE A 68 -16.04 7.13 3.98
N PRO A 69 -16.79 6.30 4.73
CA PRO A 69 -17.62 5.25 4.15
C PRO A 69 -18.65 5.76 3.14
N LYS A 70 -19.28 6.91 3.43
CA LYS A 70 -20.28 7.54 2.54
C LYS A 70 -19.75 7.86 1.14
N ARG A 71 -18.44 7.99 0.98
CA ARG A 71 -17.77 8.29 -0.29
C ARG A 71 -16.89 7.13 -0.77
N HIS A 72 -16.85 6.02 -0.02
CA HIS A 72 -15.95 4.89 -0.25
C HIS A 72 -14.47 5.32 -0.32
N ILE A 73 -14.03 6.27 0.52
CA ILE A 73 -12.65 6.77 0.51
C ILE A 73 -11.86 6.19 1.68
N LEU A 74 -10.62 5.77 1.40
CA LEU A 74 -9.61 5.45 2.42
C LEU A 74 -8.54 6.54 2.46
N VAL A 75 -8.14 6.93 3.67
CA VAL A 75 -7.15 7.98 3.92
C VAL A 75 -5.84 7.34 4.33
N PHE A 76 -4.77 7.61 3.59
CA PHE A 76 -3.43 7.09 3.87
C PHE A 76 -2.48 8.21 4.28
N PRO A 77 -1.47 7.92 5.12
CA PRO A 77 -0.40 8.88 5.36
C PRO A 77 0.34 9.14 4.04
N TYR A 78 0.64 10.41 3.78
CA TYR A 78 1.54 10.78 2.69
C TYR A 78 2.96 10.36 3.06
N LEU A 79 3.62 9.71 2.12
CA LEU A 79 5.00 9.26 2.22
C LEU A 79 5.73 9.80 0.99
N GLU A 80 6.88 10.43 1.21
CA GLU A 80 7.48 11.34 0.23
C GLU A 80 7.95 10.64 -1.06
N GLN A 81 8.47 9.41 -0.99
CA GLN A 81 9.09 8.78 -2.16
C GLN A 81 8.83 7.27 -2.24
N GLY A 82 8.32 6.83 -3.41
CA GLY A 82 8.37 5.42 -3.81
C GLY A 82 9.75 5.04 -4.31
N LEU A 83 10.12 3.76 -4.23
CA LEU A 83 11.42 3.24 -4.66
C LEU A 83 11.74 3.57 -6.13
N LEU A 84 10.74 3.78 -6.98
CA LEU A 84 10.95 4.21 -8.38
C LEU A 84 11.65 5.57 -8.50
N HIS A 85 11.43 6.49 -7.56
CA HIS A 85 11.97 7.85 -7.63
C HIS A 85 13.31 8.01 -6.92
N ILE A 86 13.87 6.92 -6.39
CA ILE A 86 15.14 6.91 -5.70
C ILE A 86 16.22 6.45 -6.67
N ASP A 87 17.33 7.17 -6.70
CA ASP A 87 18.53 6.71 -7.39
C ASP A 87 19.11 5.49 -6.64
N THR A 88 18.78 4.30 -7.14
CA THR A 88 19.27 3.05 -6.56
C THR A 88 20.79 2.90 -6.67
N ALA A 89 21.47 3.60 -7.58
CA ALA A 89 22.92 3.60 -7.66
C ALA A 89 23.54 4.33 -6.46
N ALA A 90 22.92 5.41 -6.00
CA ALA A 90 23.32 6.19 -4.83
C ALA A 90 23.06 5.48 -3.48
N LEU A 91 22.26 4.41 -3.46
CA LEU A 91 21.99 3.64 -2.24
C LEU A 91 23.19 2.76 -1.85
N SER A 92 23.57 2.83 -0.56
CA SER A 92 24.56 1.91 0.00
C SER A 92 24.11 0.45 -0.08
N SER A 93 25.06 -0.47 -0.15
CA SER A 93 24.77 -1.91 -0.13
C SER A 93 23.97 -2.34 1.11
N LEU A 94 24.20 -1.66 2.25
CA LEU A 94 23.42 -1.89 3.47
C LEU A 94 21.96 -1.45 3.31
N ALA A 95 21.72 -0.24 2.78
CA ALA A 95 20.37 0.26 2.55
C ALA A 95 19.57 -0.65 1.60
N LYS A 96 20.20 -1.11 0.51
CA LYS A 96 19.61 -2.08 -0.43
C LYS A 96 19.20 -3.37 0.27
N LYS A 97 20.09 -3.95 1.08
CA LYS A 97 19.78 -5.16 1.86
C LYS A 97 18.61 -4.95 2.82
N VAL A 98 18.55 -3.81 3.50
CA VAL A 98 17.43 -3.48 4.41
C VAL A 98 16.11 -3.35 3.66
N ILE A 99 16.10 -2.67 2.51
CA ILE A 99 14.89 -2.52 1.67
C ILE A 99 14.38 -3.89 1.22
N ILE A 100 15.27 -4.74 0.67
CA ILE A 100 14.91 -6.07 0.19
C ILE A 100 14.41 -6.93 1.36
N ARG A 101 15.14 -6.97 2.48
CA ARG A 101 14.75 -7.75 3.66
C ARG A 101 13.37 -7.33 4.16
N ASN A 102 13.14 -6.03 4.37
CA ASN A 102 11.86 -5.53 4.85
C ASN A 102 10.72 -5.85 3.86
N THR A 103 10.97 -5.68 2.55
CA THR A 103 9.98 -6.02 1.51
C THR A 103 9.60 -7.49 1.55
N LEU A 104 10.58 -8.40 1.66
CA LEU A 104 10.33 -9.84 1.72
C LEU A 104 9.65 -10.26 3.03
N THR A 105 10.06 -9.68 4.18
CA THR A 105 9.41 -9.92 5.47
C THR A 105 7.93 -9.50 5.41
N ASN A 106 7.60 -8.41 4.73
CA ASN A 106 6.20 -7.99 4.58
C ASN A 106 5.40 -8.93 3.71
N LEU A 107 6.01 -9.40 2.62
CA LEU A 107 5.39 -10.34 1.73
C LEU A 107 5.07 -11.65 2.48
N ALA A 108 6.02 -12.16 3.27
CA ALA A 108 5.79 -13.31 4.15
C ALA A 108 4.64 -13.06 5.14
N ASN A 109 4.63 -11.91 5.81
CA ASN A 109 3.55 -11.54 6.74
C ASN A 109 2.16 -11.47 6.07
N LEU A 110 2.09 -11.08 4.79
CA LEU A 110 0.85 -11.10 4.01
C LEU A 110 0.41 -12.53 3.72
N TYR A 111 1.34 -13.39 3.29
CA TYR A 111 1.06 -14.80 3.04
C TYR A 111 0.58 -15.55 4.28
N ASP A 112 1.17 -15.29 5.46
CA ASP A 112 0.72 -15.87 6.73
C ASP A 112 -0.75 -15.53 7.03
N LYS A 113 -1.18 -14.33 6.60
CA LYS A 113 -2.56 -13.83 6.73
C LYS A 113 -3.46 -14.22 5.55
N HIS A 114 -2.95 -15.07 4.64
CA HIS A 114 -3.66 -15.55 3.45
C HIS A 114 -4.03 -14.42 2.47
N ILE A 115 -3.22 -13.36 2.47
CA ILE A 115 -3.36 -12.20 1.60
C ILE A 115 -2.29 -12.27 0.50
N ILE A 116 -2.71 -12.25 -0.77
CA ILE A 116 -1.78 -12.20 -1.90
C ILE A 116 -1.60 -10.75 -2.36
N HIS A 117 -0.36 -10.27 -2.36
CA HIS A 117 -0.01 -9.02 -3.03
C HIS A 117 0.21 -9.28 -4.53
N THR A 118 -0.73 -8.88 -5.37
CA THR A 118 -0.70 -9.16 -6.82
C THR A 118 0.08 -8.14 -7.64
N ASP A 119 0.49 -7.01 -7.06
CA ASP A 119 1.12 -5.87 -7.78
C ASP A 119 2.45 -5.44 -7.14
N ILE A 120 3.40 -6.37 -6.95
CA ILE A 120 4.72 -6.04 -6.39
C ILE A 120 5.54 -5.31 -7.47
N LYS A 121 5.71 -4.00 -7.30
CA LYS A 121 6.52 -3.14 -8.18
C LYS A 121 7.18 -2.00 -7.41
N PRO A 122 8.28 -1.40 -7.92
CA PRO A 122 9.00 -0.35 -7.21
C PRO A 122 8.14 0.86 -6.81
N THR A 123 7.09 1.18 -7.55
CA THR A 123 6.18 2.30 -7.19
C THR A 123 5.29 2.03 -5.99
N ASN A 124 5.10 0.75 -5.63
CA ASN A 124 4.31 0.34 -4.46
C ASN A 124 5.17 0.07 -3.22
N ILE A 125 6.50 0.06 -3.37
CA ILE A 125 7.45 0.02 -2.25
C ILE A 125 7.75 1.47 -1.88
N ILE A 126 7.26 1.88 -0.72
CA ILE A 126 7.42 3.26 -0.27
C ILE A 126 8.51 3.33 0.77
N ILE A 127 9.42 4.27 0.60
CA ILE A 127 10.52 4.51 1.51
C ILE A 127 10.16 5.75 2.32
N ASP A 128 9.94 5.54 3.61
CA ASP A 128 9.98 6.65 4.55
C ASP A 128 11.44 7.11 4.58
N SER A 129 11.66 8.40 4.31
CA SER A 129 12.99 9.00 4.33
C SER A 129 13.72 8.52 5.59
N PHE A 130 14.92 7.97 5.43
CA PHE A 130 15.81 7.81 6.56
C PHE A 130 16.08 9.23 7.06
N LYS A 131 15.26 9.73 7.99
CA LYS A 131 15.69 10.81 8.86
C LYS A 131 16.82 10.21 9.66
N THR A 132 18.03 10.27 9.10
CA THR A 132 19.24 10.26 9.90
C THR A 132 19.01 11.33 10.95
N ALA A 133 18.81 10.88 12.18
CA ALA A 133 18.86 11.76 13.33
C ALA A 133 20.16 12.57 13.18
N LYS A 134 20.00 13.88 13.01
CA LYS A 134 21.11 14.82 12.99
C LYS A 134 21.59 15.01 14.42
#